data_AF-A0A7V5PG56-F1
#
_entry.id   AF-A0A7V5PG56-F1
#
_cell.length_a   1.000
_cell.length_b   1.000
_cell.length_c   1.000
_cell.angle_alpha   90.00
_cell.angle_beta   90.00
_cell.angle_gamma   90.00
#
_symmetry.space_group_name_H-M   'P 1'
#
loop_
_entity.id
_entity.type
_entity.pdbx_description
1 polymer ?
#
loop_
_entity_poly.entity_id
_entity_poly.type
_entity_poly.pdbx_seq_one_letter_code
_entity_poly.pdbx_strand_id
1 'polypeptide(L)'
;LNVLDRIRLVNPDPARLKKGDDGLLRVTDGKPVEPDAGVHLVRETLETSNVSAVDALVKMIGLSRQFELQVKMMKAAEDNDQAATSLMRIG
;
A
#
# COMPACT_ATOMS: atom_id res chain seq x y z
N LEU A 1 -27.66 3.34 37.64
CA LEU A 1 -26.64 2.84 36.68
C LEU A 1 -25.34 3.53 37.02
N ASN A 2 -24.39 2.81 37.63
CA ASN A 2 -23.05 3.35 37.89
C ASN A 2 -22.23 3.20 36.61
N VAL A 3 -21.83 4.33 36.03
CA VAL A 3 -20.86 4.35 34.93
C VAL A 3 -19.50 4.03 35.55
N LEU A 4 -18.90 2.91 35.17
CA LEU A 4 -17.59 2.50 35.67
C LEU A 4 -16.45 3.21 34.95
N ASP A 5 -16.53 3.31 33.62
CA ASP A 5 -15.55 4.04 32.79
C ASP A 5 -16.09 4.28 31.36
N ARG A 6 -15.37 5.07 30.55
CA ARG A 6 -15.68 5.36 29.15
C ARG A 6 -14.43 5.22 28.27
N ILE A 7 -14.60 4.55 27.12
CA ILE A 7 -13.55 4.46 26.10
C ILE A 7 -13.27 5.85 25.52
N ARG A 8 -12.00 6.25 25.53
CA ARG A 8 -11.54 7.49 24.88
C ARG A 8 -11.42 7.27 23.37
N LEU A 9 -12.28 7.95 22.62
CA LEU A 9 -12.26 7.96 21.15
C LEU A 9 -11.59 9.24 20.67
N VAL A 10 -10.75 9.13 19.64
CA VAL A 10 -9.97 10.24 19.08
C VAL A 10 -10.00 10.17 17.56
N ASN A 11 -9.88 11.32 16.91
CA ASN A 11 -9.88 11.44 15.45
C ASN A 11 -8.70 12.30 14.96
N PRO A 12 -7.46 11.78 15.04
CA PRO A 12 -6.29 12.50 14.55
C PRO A 12 -6.27 12.57 13.01
N ASP A 13 -5.66 13.62 12.48
CA ASP A 13 -5.39 13.75 11.03
C ASP A 13 -4.60 12.52 10.52
N PRO A 14 -5.07 11.81 9.48
CA PRO A 14 -4.37 10.68 8.88
C PRO A 14 -2.92 10.97 8.49
N ALA A 15 -2.59 12.21 8.09
CA ALA A 15 -1.22 12.60 7.74
C ALA A 15 -0.26 12.57 8.95
N ARG A 16 -0.81 12.62 10.17
CA ARG A 16 -0.06 12.54 11.44
C ARG A 16 0.00 11.13 12.00
N LEU A 17 -0.54 10.13 11.30
CA LEU A 17 -0.52 8.74 11.73
C LEU A 17 0.56 7.95 11.02
N LYS A 18 1.27 7.12 11.78
CA LYS A 18 2.18 6.11 11.27
C LYS A 18 1.78 4.74 11.80
N LYS A 19 1.76 3.75 10.91
CA LYS A 19 1.59 2.35 11.28
C LYS A 19 2.91 1.81 11.82
N GLY A 20 2.88 1.26 13.03
CA GLY A 20 4.01 0.54 13.62
C GLY A 20 4.15 -0.87 13.05
N ASP A 21 5.26 -1.51 13.41
CA ASP A 21 5.58 -2.88 12.97
C ASP A 21 4.63 -3.93 13.58
N ASP A 22 4.01 -3.59 14.71
CA ASP A 22 2.93 -4.35 15.36
C ASP A 22 1.55 -4.14 14.70
N GLY A 23 1.47 -3.32 13.66
CA GLY A 23 0.24 -2.99 12.96
C GLY A 23 -0.64 -1.95 13.66
N LEU A 24 -0.25 -1.45 14.84
CA LEU A 24 -0.98 -0.40 15.54
C LEU A 24 -0.62 0.99 14.99
N LEU A 25 -1.62 1.88 14.93
CA LEU A 25 -1.43 3.26 14.51
C LEU A 25 -0.94 4.11 15.68
N ARG A 26 0.05 4.97 15.42
CA ARG A 26 0.61 5.91 16.40
C ARG A 26 0.73 7.30 15.78
N VAL A 27 0.64 8.32 16.62
CA VAL A 27 0.86 9.70 16.18
C VAL A 27 2.36 9.95 16.01
N THR A 28 2.76 10.57 14.91
CA THR A 28 4.17 10.80 14.58
C THR A 28 4.87 11.79 15.51
N ASP A 29 4.13 12.74 16.08
CA ASP A 29 4.67 13.79 16.95
C ASP A 29 4.66 13.40 18.45
N GLY A 30 4.16 12.22 18.79
CA GLY A 30 4.03 11.75 20.17
C GLY A 30 3.11 12.59 21.06
N LYS A 31 2.38 13.55 20.49
CA LYS A 31 1.49 14.42 21.26
C LYS A 31 0.18 13.71 21.58
N PRO A 32 -0.42 14.00 22.75
CA PRO A 32 -1.76 13.54 23.05
C PRO A 32 -2.75 14.00 21.96
N VAL A 33 -3.63 13.08 21.55
CA VAL A 33 -4.77 13.42 20.69
C VAL A 33 -5.96 13.72 21.57
N GLU A 34 -6.59 14.87 21.35
CA GLU A 34 -7.79 15.26 22.08
C GLU A 34 -8.96 14.31 21.79
N PRO A 35 -9.80 14.00 22.78
CA PRO A 35 -11.01 13.22 22.57
C PRO A 35 -11.95 13.91 21.57
N ASP A 36 -12.51 13.14 20.65
CA ASP A 36 -13.52 13.62 19.70
C ASP A 36 -14.88 12.99 20.00
N ALA A 37 -15.88 13.84 20.25
CA ALA A 37 -17.25 13.42 20.53
C ALA A 37 -18.04 12.99 19.28
N GLY A 38 -17.54 13.30 18.08
CA GLY A 38 -18.13 12.89 16.81
C GLY A 38 -17.82 11.44 16.41
N VAL A 39 -16.89 10.78 17.10
CA VAL A 39 -16.59 9.36 16.87
C VAL A 39 -17.56 8.51 17.67
N HIS A 40 -18.22 7.58 16.99
CA HIS A 40 -19.20 6.67 17.59
C HIS A 40 -18.75 5.23 17.49
N LEU A 41 -19.01 4.46 18.55
CA LEU A 41 -18.72 3.04 18.59
C LEU A 41 -19.99 2.25 18.29
N VAL A 42 -19.93 1.40 17.27
CA VAL A 42 -20.97 0.39 17.01
C VAL A 42 -20.63 -0.86 17.82
N ARG A 43 -21.59 -1.35 18.62
CA ARG A 43 -21.39 -2.53 19.46
C ARG A 43 -21.49 -3.80 18.61
N GLU A 44 -20.82 -4.86 19.08
CA GLU A 44 -20.92 -6.22 18.53
C GLU A 44 -20.55 -6.34 17.04
N THR A 45 -19.82 -5.36 16.51
CA THR A 45 -19.37 -5.32 15.11
C THR A 45 -17.85 -5.27 15.07
N LEU A 46 -17.25 -6.04 14.16
CA LEU A 46 -15.81 -6.00 13.88
C LEU A 46 -15.59 -5.36 12.51
N GLU A 47 -14.68 -4.38 12.46
CA GLU A 47 -14.28 -3.76 11.20
C GLU A 47 -13.57 -4.78 10.30
N THR A 48 -14.01 -4.87 9.05
CA THR A 48 -13.42 -5.76 8.05
C THR A 48 -12.32 -5.04 7.28
N SER A 49 -11.51 -5.80 6.54
CA SER A 49 -10.49 -5.22 5.67
C SER A 49 -11.15 -4.42 4.55
N ASN A 50 -10.60 -3.23 4.28
CA ASN A 50 -10.98 -2.42 3.12
C ASN A 50 -10.29 -2.88 1.81
N VAL A 51 -9.58 -4.01 1.82
CA VAL A 51 -8.86 -4.55 0.65
C VAL A 51 -9.72 -5.57 -0.09
N SER A 52 -9.92 -5.35 -1.39
CA SER A 52 -10.51 -6.32 -2.30
C SER A 52 -9.43 -7.26 -2.86
N ALA A 53 -9.57 -8.56 -2.58
CA ALA A 53 -8.62 -9.57 -3.05
C ALA A 53 -8.59 -9.68 -4.58
N VAL A 54 -9.75 -9.48 -5.25
CA VAL A 54 -9.86 -9.54 -6.71
C VAL A 54 -9.07 -8.40 -7.34
N ASP A 55 -9.23 -7.17 -6.85
CA ASP A 55 -8.51 -6.01 -7.39
C ASP A 55 -7.00 -6.13 -7.17
N ALA A 56 -6.59 -6.67 -6.02
CA ALA A 56 -5.19 -6.94 -5.73
C ALA A 56 -4.58 -7.95 -6.72
N LEU A 57 -5.30 -9.04 -7.04
CA LEU A 57 -4.84 -10.05 -8.00
C LEU A 57 -4.77 -9.51 -9.43
N VAL A 58 -5.78 -8.75 -9.87
CA VAL A 58 -5.76 -8.11 -11.19
C VAL A 58 -4.58 -7.14 -11.31
N LYS A 59 -4.31 -6.36 -10.27
CA LYS A 59 -3.14 -5.47 -10.21
C LYS A 59 -1.83 -6.25 -10.30
N MET A 60 -1.70 -7.39 -9.60
CA MET A 60 -0.52 -8.25 -9.69
C MET A 60 -0.33 -8.81 -11.11
N ILE A 61 -1.40 -9.26 -11.76
CA ILE A 61 -1.34 -9.76 -13.16
C ILE A 61 -0.89 -8.64 -14.10
N GLY A 62 -1.41 -7.43 -13.94
CA GLY A 62 -1.01 -6.25 -14.71
C GLY A 62 0.48 -5.95 -14.55
N LEU A 63 0.99 -5.94 -13.32
CA LEU A 63 2.40 -5.73 -13.01
C LEU A 63 3.30 -6.83 -13.59
N SER A 64 2.89 -8.09 -13.50
CA SER A 64 3.62 -9.23 -14.07
C SER A 64 3.75 -9.12 -15.59
N ARG A 65 2.66 -8.78 -16.30
CA ARG A 65 2.70 -8.56 -17.76
C ARG A 65 3.58 -7.37 -18.12
N GLN A 66 3.52 -6.28 -17.36
CA GLN A 66 4.37 -5.11 -17.59
C GLN A 66 5.85 -5.48 -17.43
N PHE A 67 6.20 -6.25 -16.42
CA PHE A 67 7.56 -6.76 -16.23
C PHE A 67 7.99 -7.67 -17.39
N GLU A 68 7.15 -8.62 -17.83
CA GLU A 68 7.47 -9.46 -18.99
C GLU A 68 7.74 -8.66 -20.26
N LEU A 69 6.95 -7.61 -20.51
CA LEU A 69 7.16 -6.71 -21.64
C LEU A 69 8.49 -5.97 -21.51
N GLN A 70 8.83 -5.47 -20.31
CA GLN A 70 10.12 -4.83 -20.06
C GLN A 70 11.28 -5.78 -20.37
N VAL A 71 11.21 -7.04 -19.92
CA VAL A 71 12.24 -8.06 -20.20
C VAL A 71 12.33 -8.37 -21.70
N LYS A 72 11.21 -8.49 -22.40
CA LYS A 72 11.20 -8.73 -23.85
C LYS A 72 11.81 -7.56 -24.63
N MET A 73 11.50 -6.33 -24.24
CA MET A 73 12.09 -5.13 -24.85
C MET A 73 13.61 -5.09 -24.65
N MET A 74 14.10 -5.46 -23.47
CA MET A 74 15.55 -5.56 -23.22
C MET A 74 16.22 -6.61 -24.12
N LYS A 75 15.61 -7.78 -24.28
CA LYS A 75 16.12 -8.82 -25.22
C LYS A 75 16.11 -8.35 -26.66
N ALA A 76 15.03 -7.70 -27.10
CA ALA A 76 14.96 -7.16 -28.45
C ALA A 76 16.03 -6.09 -28.72
N ALA A 77 16.35 -5.26 -27.72
CA ALA A 77 17.46 -4.32 -27.81
C ALA A 77 18.82 -5.04 -27.90
N GLU A 78 19.05 -6.07 -27.08
CA GLU A 78 20.27 -6.88 -27.12
C GLU A 78 20.47 -7.58 -28.47
N ASP A 79 19.41 -8.20 -29.02
CA ASP A 79 19.46 -8.85 -30.33
C ASP A 79 19.78 -7.84 -31.45
N ASN A 80 19.20 -6.64 -31.37
CA ASN A 80 19.47 -5.56 -32.32
C ASN A 80 20.93 -5.07 -32.25
N ASP A 81 21.47 -4.90 -31.04
CA ASP A 81 22.86 -4.48 -30.83
C ASP A 81 23.86 -5.52 -31.35
N GLN A 82 23.56 -6.81 -31.17
CA GLN A 82 24.38 -7.90 -31.74
C GLN A 82 24.35 -7.89 -33.27
N ALA A 83 23.17 -7.71 -33.88
CA ALA A 83 23.02 -7.63 -35.34
C ALA A 83 23.81 -6.44 -35.92
N ALA A 84 23.70 -5.26 -35.30
CA ALA A 84 24.46 -4.07 -35.69
C ALA A 84 25.98 -4.29 -35.60
N THR A 85 26.44 -4.95 -34.53
CA THR A 85 27.87 -5.30 -34.35
C THR A 85 28.36 -6.28 -35.42
N SER A 86 27.53 -7.22 -35.84
CA SER A 86 27.88 -8.16 -36.92
C SER A 86 28.05 -7.46 -38.27
N LEU A 87 27.19 -6.49 -38.58
CA LEU A 87 27.30 -5.69 -39.81
C LEU A 87 28.59 -4.86 -39.85
N MET A 88 29.00 -4.27 -38.71
CA MET A 88 30.27 -3.52 -38.61
C MET A 88 31.52 -4.37 -38.85
N ARG A 89 31.44 -5.70 -38.69
CA ARG A 89 32.58 -6.61 -38.90
C ARG A 89 32.76 -7.01 -40.37
N ILE A 90 31.73 -6.83 -41.19
CA ILE A 90 31.72 -7.22 -42.62
C ILE A 90 32.09 -6.03 -43.52
N GLY A 91 31.97 -4.78 -43.03
CA GLY A 91 32.47 -3.56 -43.69
C GLY A 91 33.89 -3.22 -43.27
#